data_AF-A0A3D3GCR0-F1
#
_entry.id   AF-A0A3D3GCR0-F1
#
_cell.length_a   1.000
_cell.length_b   1.000
_cell.length_c   1.000
_cell.angle_alpha   90.00
_cell.angle_beta   90.00
_cell.angle_gamma   90.00
#
_symmetry.space_group_name_H-M   'P 1'
#
loop_
_entity.id
_entity.type
_entity.pdbx_description
1 polymer ?
#
loop_
_entity_poly.entity_id
_entity_poly.type
_entity_poly.pdbx_seq_one_letter_code
_entity_poly.pdbx_strand_id
1 'polypeptide(L)'
;MTTYRSGNHVPYGLYAAKPLDIRFVGAEGEVLNGKEGARYIRFPAIVTLAMLPIMGLTFYVAFPLIVIGFVLLTFAKIASRAVNEVFSRNAHLTTMRWNPMTAYMKNPDSTKKEKDGTSEIPTGSVHQEKQTNREKLS
;
A
#
# COMPACT_ATOMS: atom_id res chain seq x y z
N MET A 1 -15.02 13.54 -40.34
CA MET A 1 -14.51 14.27 -39.16
C MET A 1 -14.31 15.72 -39.56
N THR A 2 -15.07 16.66 -39.01
CA THR A 2 -14.96 18.09 -39.35
C THR A 2 -13.91 18.74 -38.46
N THR A 3 -12.96 19.43 -39.08
CA THR A 3 -11.87 20.14 -38.41
C THR A 3 -12.10 21.64 -38.47
N TYR A 4 -11.93 22.32 -37.33
CA TYR A 4 -12.10 23.76 -37.19
C TYR A 4 -10.79 24.41 -36.72
N ARG A 5 -10.56 25.67 -37.09
CA ARG A 5 -9.43 26.47 -36.59
C ARG A 5 -9.89 27.36 -35.45
N SER A 6 -8.98 27.64 -34.51
CA SER A 6 -9.17 28.66 -33.48
C SER A 6 -9.63 30.00 -34.09
N GLY A 7 -10.55 30.70 -33.44
CA GLY A 7 -11.01 32.03 -33.87
C GLY A 7 -12.15 32.03 -34.90
N ASN A 8 -12.55 30.87 -35.42
CA ASN A 8 -13.74 30.77 -36.27
C ASN A 8 -15.01 30.58 -35.41
N HIS A 9 -16.14 31.06 -35.92
CA HIS A 9 -17.46 30.72 -35.38
C HIS A 9 -17.74 29.24 -35.62
N VAL A 10 -18.08 28.51 -34.56
CA VAL A 10 -18.32 27.07 -34.64
C VAL A 10 -19.68 26.71 -34.03
N PRO A 11 -20.31 25.63 -34.51
CA PRO A 11 -21.56 25.15 -33.91
C PRO A 11 -21.32 24.58 -32.51
N TYR A 12 -22.41 24.48 -31.73
CA TYR A 12 -22.41 23.88 -30.41
C TYR A 12 -21.73 22.49 -30.38
N GLY A 13 -20.91 22.24 -29.37
CA GLY A 13 -20.33 20.92 -29.13
C GLY A 13 -18.99 20.92 -28.40
N LEU A 14 -18.42 19.72 -28.31
CA LEU A 14 -17.13 19.46 -27.68
C LEU A 14 -16.05 19.40 -28.76
N TYR A 15 -14.95 20.12 -28.55
CA TYR A 15 -13.83 20.22 -29.47
C TYR A 15 -12.54 19.80 -28.77
N ALA A 16 -11.67 19.06 -29.46
CA ALA A 16 -10.33 18.77 -28.94
C ALA A 16 -9.21 19.07 -29.93
N ALA A 17 -8.11 19.59 -29.40
CA ALA A 17 -6.85 19.77 -30.08
C ALA A 17 -5.72 19.03 -29.35
N LYS A 18 -4.66 18.68 -30.08
CA LYS A 18 -3.45 18.09 -29.49
C LYS A 18 -2.62 19.17 -28.76
N PRO A 19 -1.89 18.82 -27.69
CA PRO A 19 -1.76 17.47 -27.12
C PRO A 19 -2.90 17.05 -26.17
N LEU A 20 -3.63 17.97 -25.54
CA LEU A 20 -4.80 17.65 -24.71
C LEU A 20 -5.61 18.94 -24.37
N ASP A 21 -6.05 19.68 -25.38
CA ASP A 21 -6.87 20.89 -25.18
C ASP A 21 -8.32 20.59 -25.55
N ILE A 22 -9.20 20.51 -24.56
CA ILE A 22 -10.63 20.22 -24.74
C ILE A 22 -11.40 21.51 -24.46
N ARG A 23 -12.25 21.90 -25.41
CA ARG A 23 -13.09 23.10 -25.33
C ARG A 23 -14.55 22.72 -25.50
N PHE A 24 -15.39 23.27 -24.66
CA PHE A 24 -16.83 23.17 -24.77
C PHE A 24 -17.37 24.50 -25.29
N VAL A 25 -18.14 24.44 -26.37
CA VAL A 25 -18.80 25.60 -26.96
C VAL A 25 -20.27 25.50 -26.60
N GLY A 26 -20.75 26.46 -25.82
CA GLY A 26 -22.06 26.42 -25.17
C GLY A 26 -23.18 27.06 -25.98
N ALA A 27 -22.85 27.96 -26.90
CA ALA A 27 -23.81 28.64 -27.76
C ALA A 27 -23.50 28.46 -29.25
N GLU A 28 -24.55 28.55 -30.08
CA GLU A 28 -24.40 28.51 -31.52
C GLU A 28 -23.75 29.80 -32.03
N GLY A 29 -22.67 29.67 -32.82
CA GLY A 29 -21.95 30.83 -33.32
C GLY A 29 -20.97 31.44 -32.31
N GLU A 30 -20.65 30.77 -31.22
CA GLU A 30 -19.57 31.20 -30.35
C GLU A 30 -18.20 31.03 -31.05
N VAL A 31 -17.29 31.95 -30.76
CA VAL A 31 -15.92 31.89 -31.29
C VAL A 31 -15.16 30.78 -30.55
N LEU A 32 -14.52 29.89 -31.30
CA LEU A 32 -13.70 28.85 -30.72
C LEU A 32 -12.44 29.46 -30.09
N ASN A 33 -12.55 29.78 -28.81
CA ASN A 33 -11.47 30.31 -27.99
C ASN A 33 -10.46 29.20 -27.72
N GLY A 34 -9.29 29.32 -28.35
CA GLY A 34 -8.27 28.30 -28.39
C GLY A 34 -6.91 28.87 -28.76
N LYS A 35 -5.87 28.03 -28.71
CA LYS A 35 -4.53 28.45 -29.10
C LYS A 35 -4.52 28.89 -30.57
N GLU A 36 -3.93 30.05 -30.87
CA GLU A 36 -3.87 30.58 -32.24
C GLU A 36 -3.27 29.55 -33.21
N GLY A 37 -3.98 29.30 -34.30
CA GLY A 37 -3.59 28.33 -35.32
C GLY A 37 -3.82 26.86 -34.95
N ALA A 38 -4.35 26.57 -33.75
CA ALA A 38 -4.66 25.20 -33.36
C ALA A 38 -5.81 24.63 -34.17
N ARG A 39 -5.67 23.35 -34.54
CA ARG A 39 -6.69 22.58 -35.26
C ARG A 39 -7.49 21.78 -34.24
N TYR A 40 -8.76 22.13 -34.12
CA TYR A 40 -9.72 21.45 -33.28
C TYR A 40 -10.53 20.45 -34.09
N ILE A 41 -10.80 19.31 -33.47
CA ILE A 41 -11.63 18.25 -34.02
C ILE A 41 -12.93 18.24 -33.22
N ARG A 42 -14.07 18.29 -33.90
CA ARG A 42 -15.38 18.21 -33.24
C ARG A 42 -15.67 16.77 -32.84
N PHE A 43 -16.01 16.56 -31.58
CA PHE A 43 -16.57 15.30 -31.12
C PHE A 43 -18.06 15.24 -31.46
N PRO A 44 -18.49 14.23 -32.23
CA PRO A 44 -19.90 13.99 -32.45
C PRO A 44 -20.59 13.63 -31.13
N ALA A 45 -21.77 14.19 -30.86
CA ALA A 45 -22.54 13.89 -29.66
C ALA A 45 -22.82 12.39 -29.48
N ILE A 46 -22.98 11.66 -30.59
CA ILE A 46 -23.17 10.20 -30.61
C ILE A 46 -21.96 9.48 -30.00
N VAL A 47 -20.74 9.96 -30.25
CA VAL A 47 -19.52 9.36 -29.68
C VAL A 47 -19.48 9.60 -28.16
N THR A 48 -19.82 10.80 -27.71
CA THR A 48 -19.93 11.11 -26.28
C THR A 48 -21.01 10.27 -25.61
N LEU A 49 -22.16 10.08 -26.27
CA LEU A 49 -23.25 9.24 -25.78
C LEU A 49 -22.85 7.76 -25.71
N ALA A 50 -22.08 7.26 -26.68
CA ALA A 50 -21.54 5.91 -26.66
C ALA A 50 -20.43 5.72 -25.61
N MET A 51 -19.72 6.78 -25.24
CA MET A 51 -18.69 6.75 -24.18
C MET A 51 -19.28 6.54 -22.79
N LEU A 52 -20.48 7.04 -22.52
CA LEU A 52 -21.20 6.87 -21.24
C LEU A 52 -21.37 5.38 -20.83
N PRO A 53 -21.95 4.49 -21.64
CA PRO A 53 -22.07 3.08 -21.27
C PRO A 53 -20.72 2.37 -21.18
N ILE A 54 -19.72 2.76 -22.00
CA ILE A 54 -18.36 2.19 -21.90
C ILE A 54 -17.72 2.55 -20.56
N MET A 55 -17.83 3.82 -20.14
CA MET A 55 -17.35 4.26 -18.82
C MET A 55 -18.09 3.56 -17.68
N GLY A 56 -19.42 3.46 -17.78
CA GLY A 56 -20.24 2.74 -16.79
C GLY A 56 -19.86 1.27 -16.68
N LEU A 57 -19.70 0.58 -17.81
CA LEU A 57 -19.29 -0.83 -17.86
C LEU A 57 -17.88 -1.02 -17.29
N THR A 58 -16.95 -0.13 -17.66
CA THR A 58 -15.57 -0.15 -17.14
C THR A 58 -15.58 0.02 -15.63
N PHE A 59 -16.36 0.96 -15.11
CA PHE A 59 -16.50 1.16 -13.66
C PHE A 59 -17.11 -0.07 -12.98
N TYR A 60 -18.18 -0.62 -13.54
CA TYR A 60 -18.87 -1.81 -13.01
C TYR A 60 -17.94 -3.03 -12.91
N VAL A 61 -17.03 -3.22 -13.86
CA VAL A 61 -16.08 -4.34 -13.85
C VAL A 61 -14.83 -4.02 -13.04
N ALA A 62 -14.25 -2.83 -13.21
CA ALA A 62 -13.00 -2.47 -12.55
C ALA A 62 -13.17 -2.31 -11.03
N PHE A 63 -14.30 -1.74 -10.58
CA PHE A 63 -14.54 -1.51 -9.15
C PHE A 63 -14.47 -2.79 -8.30
N PRO A 64 -15.25 -3.86 -8.57
CA PRO A 64 -15.16 -5.09 -7.80
C PRO A 64 -13.78 -5.75 -7.90
N LEU A 65 -13.11 -5.69 -9.05
CA LEU A 65 -11.75 -6.22 -9.19
C LEU A 65 -10.74 -5.48 -8.31
N ILE A 66 -10.82 -4.15 -8.24
CA ILE A 66 -9.98 -3.34 -7.37
C ILE A 66 -10.24 -3.70 -5.90
N VAL A 67 -11.51 -3.80 -5.50
CA VAL A 67 -11.89 -4.16 -4.12
C VAL A 67 -11.34 -5.54 -3.74
N ILE A 68 -11.61 -6.56 -4.57
CA ILE A 68 -11.11 -7.93 -4.33
C ILE A 68 -9.58 -7.95 -4.31
N GLY A 69 -8.94 -7.25 -5.26
CA GLY A 69 -7.48 -7.14 -5.32
C GLY A 69 -6.89 -6.52 -4.05
N PHE A 70 -7.47 -5.43 -3.55
CA PHE A 70 -7.03 -4.79 -2.31
C PHE A 70 -7.17 -5.71 -1.10
N VAL A 71 -8.30 -6.42 -0.99
CA VAL A 71 -8.53 -7.39 0.08
C VAL A 71 -7.49 -8.50 0.02
N LEU A 72 -7.31 -9.12 -1.15
CA LEU A 72 -6.33 -10.19 -1.35
C LEU A 72 -4.90 -9.74 -1.05
N LEU A 73 -4.49 -8.55 -1.51
CA LEU A 73 -3.16 -8.00 -1.22
C LEU A 73 -2.95 -7.75 0.27
N THR A 74 -3.99 -7.31 0.97
CA THR A 74 -3.94 -7.08 2.42
C THR A 74 -3.78 -8.41 3.16
N PHE A 75 -4.59 -9.41 2.81
CA PHE A 75 -4.46 -10.76 3.38
C PHE A 75 -3.11 -11.40 3.07
N ALA A 76 -2.63 -11.28 1.82
CA ALA A 76 -1.32 -11.80 1.42
C ALA A 76 -0.19 -11.13 2.21
N LYS A 77 -0.26 -9.82 2.45
CA LYS A 77 0.71 -9.10 3.29
C LYS A 77 0.70 -9.58 4.74
N ILE A 78 -0.49 -9.77 5.33
CA ILE A 78 -0.62 -10.25 6.71
C ILE A 78 -0.08 -11.69 6.81
N ALA A 79 -0.49 -12.58 5.91
CA ALA A 79 -0.03 -13.96 5.86
C ALA A 79 1.49 -14.05 5.67
N SER A 80 2.06 -13.26 4.75
CA SER A 80 3.50 -13.23 4.52
C SER A 80 4.28 -12.77 5.74
N ARG A 81 3.75 -11.80 6.50
CA ARG A 81 4.35 -11.36 7.77
C ARG A 81 4.31 -12.46 8.83
N ALA A 82 3.17 -13.15 8.97
CA ALA A 82 3.03 -14.25 9.91
C ALA A 82 3.99 -15.41 9.59
N VAL A 83 4.13 -15.77 8.31
CA VAL A 83 5.07 -16.81 7.86
C VAL A 83 6.52 -16.40 8.16
N ASN A 84 6.91 -15.17 7.83
CA ASN A 84 8.26 -14.67 8.13
C ASN A 84 8.55 -14.63 9.64
N GLU A 85 7.55 -14.33 10.47
CA GLU A 85 7.69 -14.33 11.92
C GLU A 85 7.83 -15.74 12.50
N VAL A 86 7.11 -16.73 11.96
CA VAL A 86 7.26 -18.13 12.37
C VAL A 86 8.62 -18.69 11.91
N PHE A 87 9.07 -18.36 10.70
CA PHE A 87 10.39 -18.76 10.22
C PHE A 87 11.53 -18.12 11.01
N SER A 88 11.44 -16.84 11.36
CA SER A 88 12.46 -16.19 12.19
C SER A 88 12.46 -16.70 13.63
N ARG A 89 11.30 -17.04 14.19
CA ARG A 89 11.19 -17.71 15.50
C ARG A 89 11.78 -19.12 15.48
N ASN A 90 11.74 -19.85 14.37
CA ASN A 90 12.37 -21.18 14.27
C ASN A 90 13.82 -21.14 13.74
N ALA A 91 14.32 -19.99 13.29
CA ALA A 91 15.69 -19.82 12.83
C ALA A 91 16.71 -20.08 13.96
N HIS A 92 16.37 -19.75 15.22
CA HIS A 92 17.26 -20.02 16.36
C HIS A 92 17.41 -21.53 16.67
N LEU A 93 16.49 -22.38 16.20
CA LEU A 93 16.56 -23.84 16.38
C LEU A 93 17.35 -24.52 15.25
N THR A 94 17.52 -23.84 14.11
CA THR A 94 18.27 -24.37 12.96
C THR A 94 19.71 -23.84 12.89
N THR A 95 20.06 -22.82 13.69
CA THR A 95 21.47 -22.56 13.99
C THR A 95 21.96 -23.63 14.95
N MET A 96 22.42 -24.76 14.40
CA MET A 96 23.29 -25.68 15.11
C MET A 96 24.55 -24.89 15.46
N ARG A 97 24.59 -24.32 16.67
CA ARG A 97 25.73 -23.54 17.20
C ARG A 97 26.89 -24.51 17.47
N TRP A 98 27.45 -25.08 16.42
CA TRP A 98 28.75 -25.74 16.47
C TRP A 98 29.77 -24.67 16.84
N ASN A 99 30.18 -24.66 18.10
CA ASN A 99 31.28 -23.83 18.55
C ASN A 99 32.56 -24.67 18.46
N PRO A 100 33.43 -24.48 17.45
CA PRO A 100 34.64 -25.27 17.32
C PRO A 100 35.58 -25.09 18.53
N MET A 101 35.45 -23.98 19.28
CA MET A 101 36.24 -23.73 20.49
C MET A 101 35.92 -24.73 21.61
N THR A 102 34.67 -25.22 21.71
CA THR A 102 34.28 -26.19 22.75
C THR A 102 34.60 -27.63 22.38
N ALA A 103 34.82 -27.93 21.09
CA ALA A 103 35.18 -29.28 20.64
C ALA A 103 36.60 -29.69 21.03
N TYR A 104 37.50 -28.72 21.29
CA TYR A 104 38.89 -28.98 21.70
C TYR A 104 39.14 -28.84 23.20
N MET A 105 38.17 -28.36 23.98
CA MET A 105 38.26 -28.35 25.44
C MET A 105 37.81 -29.71 26.00
N LYS A 106 38.74 -30.66 25.99
CA LYS A 106 38.68 -31.86 26.82
C LYS A 106 38.67 -31.40 28.28
N ASN A 107 37.50 -31.31 28.92
CA ASN A 107 37.40 -31.10 30.36
C ASN A 107 38.10 -32.27 31.07
N PRO A 108 39.25 -32.09 31.72
CA PRO A 108 39.79 -33.10 32.61
C PRO A 108 39.05 -32.99 33.94
N ASP A 109 38.33 -34.05 34.28
CA ASP A 109 37.83 -34.43 35.61
C ASP A 109 37.77 -33.33 36.70
N SER A 110 36.54 -32.94 37.05
CA SER A 110 36.22 -32.51 38.42
C SER A 110 35.08 -33.35 38.99
N THR A 111 35.30 -34.66 39.06
CA THR A 111 34.70 -35.52 40.08
C THR A 111 35.25 -35.12 41.45
N LYS A 112 34.65 -34.10 42.09
CA LYS A 112 34.68 -33.89 43.55
C LYS A 112 33.79 -32.72 43.95
N LYS A 113 32.53 -33.03 44.32
CA LYS A 113 31.93 -32.76 45.64
C LYS A 113 30.41 -32.85 45.53
N GLU A 114 29.91 -34.04 45.80
CA GLU A 114 28.61 -34.24 46.43
C GLU A 114 28.73 -33.83 47.93
N LYS A 115 27.67 -33.19 48.44
CA LYS A 115 27.30 -32.96 49.86
C LYS A 115 28.01 -31.88 50.68
N ASP A 116 27.34 -30.74 50.82
CA ASP A 116 26.78 -30.21 52.08
C ASP A 116 25.71 -29.17 51.66
N GLY A 117 24.42 -29.29 51.92
CA GLY A 117 23.78 -29.47 53.21
C GLY A 117 23.21 -28.13 53.68
N THR A 118 21.88 -28.06 53.88
CA THR A 118 21.18 -27.03 54.69
C THR A 118 20.79 -25.74 53.92
N SER A 119 19.54 -25.64 53.45
CA SER A 119 18.36 -25.11 54.16
C SER A 119 18.30 -23.58 54.11
N GLU A 120 17.29 -23.07 53.39
CA GLU A 120 16.29 -22.10 53.85
C GLU A 120 15.75 -21.27 52.68
N ILE A 121 14.51 -21.59 52.31
CA ILE A 121 13.58 -20.61 51.72
C ILE A 121 13.12 -19.73 52.88
N PRO A 122 13.19 -18.39 52.75
CA PRO A 122 11.95 -17.65 52.91
C PRO A 122 11.78 -16.52 51.89
N THR A 123 10.67 -16.59 51.17
CA THR A 123 9.60 -15.58 51.12
C THR A 123 9.91 -14.18 51.66
N GLY A 124 9.73 -13.13 50.83
CA GLY A 124 9.42 -11.79 51.33
C GLY A 124 9.56 -10.62 50.35
N SER A 125 8.47 -9.85 50.17
CA SER A 125 8.30 -8.53 49.52
C SER A 125 8.40 -8.49 47.98
N VAL A 126 7.34 -8.31 47.17
CA VAL A 126 6.18 -7.38 47.18
C VAL A 126 6.57 -5.90 47.24
N HIS A 127 6.13 -5.18 46.19
CA HIS A 127 6.08 -3.73 45.95
C HIS A 127 7.35 -3.02 45.45
N GLN A 128 7.34 -2.67 44.16
CA GLN A 128 7.41 -1.26 43.75
C GLN A 128 6.57 -1.04 42.47
N GLU A 129 5.30 -0.79 42.70
CA GLU A 129 4.37 -0.14 41.78
C GLU A 129 4.31 1.35 42.16
N LYS A 130 4.69 2.23 41.23
CA LYS A 130 4.35 3.67 41.09
C LYS A 130 5.59 4.45 40.68
N GLN A 131 5.65 4.85 39.41
CA GLN A 131 5.99 6.21 38.97
C GLN A 131 6.12 6.23 37.43
N THR A 132 5.00 6.08 36.73
CA THR A 132 4.95 6.46 35.29
C THR A 132 3.50 6.71 34.85
N ASN A 133 2.80 7.63 35.52
CA ASN A 133 1.62 8.27 34.93
C ASN A 133 1.22 9.54 35.69
N ARG A 134 2.00 10.61 35.53
CA ARG A 134 1.59 11.98 35.87
C ARG A 134 1.96 12.96 34.75
N GLU A 135 1.85 12.50 33.51
CA GLU A 135 2.03 13.30 32.29
C GLU A 135 0.77 13.29 31.39
N LYS A 136 -0.41 13.16 31.99
CA LYS A 136 -1.68 13.39 31.30
C LYS A 136 -2.66 14.10 32.22
N LEU A 137 -2.70 15.43 32.09
CA LEU A 137 -3.77 16.39 32.41
C LEU A 137 -3.08 17.76 32.39
N SER A 138 -3.16 18.67 31.40
CA SER A 138 -4.20 19.04 30.43
C SER A 138 -5.62 19.04 30.99
#